data_AF-A0A8J5U6E1-F1
#
_entry.id   AF-A0A8J5U6E1-F1
#
_cell.length_a   1.000
_cell.length_b   1.000
_cell.length_c   1.000
_cell.angle_alpha   90.00
_cell.angle_beta   90.00
_cell.angle_gamma   90.00
#
_symmetry.space_group_name_H-M   'P 1'
#
loop_
_entity.id
_entity.type
_entity.pdbx_description
1 polymer ?
#
loop_
_entity_poly.entity_id
_entity_poly.type
_entity_poly.pdbx_seq_one_letter_code
_entity_poly.pdbx_strand_id
1 'polypeptide(L)'
;MSHPQSIFHHTTLTPGSLLHHRRITVSKTTLHTQLKRLRETGRYDCFKLQWHEIYADKSMWPVPFHLFWDSDIAKWIEGACYFLHDELDGEIDAAVRELVDMIRAAQQDDGYLNVHYTVVEPGKRWTNLQDMHELYNAGHLIEAALAHHQYYKNNLLLEPIEKYVALIHRTFGPGENQLHGYPGHPEIELALFRLYQTTGNKDAYDLSRYFIEERGNRKGQHGQHYFEWESKQRGQSLYHRPDSYPEHGSHWYCQAHQPILEQQTVEGHSVRAMYLLTAVADMLCIDKSGSQSLSSSSRWKDAVYRLWDNMVTKKMYLTGGIGAIKQWEGFGRDYFLPQSTDEGGCYAETCASIAVMMLAERLLHIELDAKFGDVMELCLYNNVMTAMSLDGKAFTIPGWSRDQFTLEPKPSEGSVHSQKGYLTLGPAYTAANPVFSLTIGNFTPRYIAPHPYTNQHTLTLARGPLVYCIEDSDNAWEDNHFKDVGLKAGSTIVEERLCISGTDEEYIALRTSCWWRSSKYDETVSTPGFVVEGKGSGFDDEREGVFVPYYLRANRGGNGHMKVGLHHVQG
;
A
#
# COMPACT_ATOMS: atom_id res chain seq x y z
N MET A 1 -4.67 21.07 8.22
CA MET A 1 -5.61 20.09 7.63
C MET A 1 -5.58 18.85 8.51
N SER A 2 -6.65 18.06 8.60
CA SER A 2 -6.63 16.80 9.36
C SER A 2 -5.92 15.69 8.59
N HIS A 3 -5.26 14.80 9.33
CA HIS A 3 -4.75 13.51 8.86
C HIS A 3 -5.47 12.40 9.63
N PRO A 4 -5.78 11.24 9.03
CA PRO A 4 -6.35 10.09 9.75
C PRO A 4 -5.52 9.73 11.00
N GLN A 5 -4.20 9.75 10.88
CA GLN A 5 -3.21 9.56 11.95
C GLN A 5 -3.43 10.54 13.13
N SER A 6 -3.92 11.76 12.85
CA SER A 6 -4.19 12.78 13.87
C SER A 6 -5.64 12.85 14.35
N ILE A 7 -6.59 12.15 13.72
CA ILE A 7 -8.01 12.21 14.10
C ILE A 7 -8.68 10.85 14.40
N PHE A 8 -7.98 9.71 14.23
CA PHE A 8 -8.57 8.38 14.44
C PHE A 8 -9.18 8.21 15.83
N HIS A 9 -8.62 8.87 16.85
CA HIS A 9 -9.11 8.87 18.22
C HIS A 9 -10.50 9.52 18.42
N HIS A 10 -11.00 10.26 17.42
CA HIS A 10 -12.39 10.73 17.40
C HIS A 10 -13.37 9.69 16.82
N THR A 11 -12.88 8.51 16.41
CA THR A 11 -13.67 7.43 15.80
C THR A 11 -13.66 6.20 16.71
N THR A 12 -14.84 5.77 17.14
CA THR A 12 -15.01 4.48 17.85
C THR A 12 -15.53 3.43 16.87
N LEU A 13 -14.99 2.22 16.95
CA LEU A 13 -15.48 1.07 16.19
C LEU A 13 -16.46 0.27 17.05
N THR A 14 -17.58 -0.15 16.46
CA THR A 14 -18.60 -0.94 17.18
C THR A 14 -17.97 -2.23 17.72
N PRO A 15 -18.07 -2.54 19.03
CA PRO A 15 -17.61 -3.81 19.59
C PRO A 15 -18.22 -5.01 18.85
N GLY A 16 -17.43 -6.06 18.62
CA GLY A 16 -17.87 -7.21 17.83
C GLY A 16 -17.95 -6.97 16.31
N SER A 17 -17.82 -5.73 15.84
CA SER A 17 -17.57 -5.49 14.41
C SER A 17 -16.25 -6.14 14.00
N LEU A 18 -16.13 -6.41 12.70
CA LEU A 18 -14.89 -6.89 12.10
C LEU A 18 -13.77 -5.86 12.52
N LEU A 19 -13.76 -4.56 12.14
CA LEU A 19 -12.59 -3.64 12.38
C LEU A 19 -12.21 -3.42 13.85
N HIS A 20 -13.17 -3.49 14.77
CA HIS A 20 -12.89 -3.48 16.20
C HIS A 20 -11.96 -4.65 16.55
N HIS A 21 -12.32 -5.87 16.14
CA HIS A 21 -11.52 -7.05 16.37
C HIS A 21 -10.13 -6.95 15.68
N ARG A 22 -9.93 -6.34 14.48
CA ARG A 22 -8.57 -6.06 13.88
C ARG A 22 -7.69 -5.37 14.89
N ARG A 23 -8.24 -4.32 15.51
CA ARG A 23 -7.49 -3.51 16.47
C ARG A 23 -7.17 -4.31 17.73
N ILE A 24 -8.05 -5.21 18.16
CA ILE A 24 -7.75 -6.19 19.23
C ILE A 24 -6.64 -7.16 18.79
N THR A 25 -6.77 -7.84 17.65
CA THR A 25 -5.76 -8.78 17.13
C THR A 25 -4.39 -8.12 16.96
N VAL A 26 -4.34 -6.89 16.41
CA VAL A 26 -3.10 -6.15 16.24
C VAL A 26 -2.50 -5.69 17.58
N SER A 27 -3.29 -5.10 18.47
CA SER A 27 -2.79 -4.62 19.78
C SER A 27 -2.36 -5.77 20.69
N LYS A 28 -3.15 -6.85 20.79
CA LYS A 28 -2.92 -7.97 21.70
C LYS A 28 -1.94 -9.02 21.17
N THR A 29 -1.82 -9.18 19.85
CA THR A 29 -1.01 -10.26 19.25
C THR A 29 0.08 -9.73 18.32
N THR A 30 -0.26 -8.89 17.34
CA THR A 30 0.70 -8.48 16.31
C THR A 30 1.82 -7.60 16.86
N LEU A 31 1.52 -6.56 17.65
CA LEU A 31 2.54 -5.68 18.22
C LEU A 31 3.53 -6.44 19.11
N HIS A 32 3.03 -7.35 19.96
CA HIS A 32 3.82 -8.24 20.81
C HIS A 32 4.68 -9.21 20.01
N THR A 33 4.11 -9.80 18.95
CA THR A 33 4.85 -10.72 18.05
C THR A 33 5.95 -9.97 17.29
N GLN A 34 5.67 -8.76 16.82
CA GLN A 34 6.66 -7.89 16.18
C GLN A 34 7.75 -7.48 17.17
N LEU A 35 7.41 -7.03 18.38
CA LEU A 35 8.37 -6.66 19.43
C LEU A 35 9.32 -7.83 19.76
N LYS A 36 8.76 -9.03 19.92
CA LYS A 36 9.54 -10.27 20.09
C LYS A 36 10.49 -10.51 18.92
N ARG A 37 10.05 -10.35 17.66
CA ARG A 37 10.90 -10.51 16.48
C ARG A 37 11.96 -9.42 16.34
N LEU A 38 11.67 -8.18 16.74
CA LEU A 38 12.65 -7.10 16.79
C LEU A 38 13.78 -7.46 17.77
N ARG A 39 13.44 -7.99 18.95
CA ARG A 39 14.41 -8.47 19.97
C ARG A 39 15.21 -9.67 19.46
N GLU A 40 14.54 -10.72 18.96
CA GLU A 40 15.18 -11.96 18.49
C GLU A 40 16.11 -11.76 17.28
N THR A 41 15.88 -10.73 16.45
CA THR A 41 16.70 -10.46 15.25
C THR A 41 17.76 -9.38 15.45
N GLY A 42 17.96 -8.88 16.67
CA GLY A 42 18.92 -7.81 16.98
C GLY A 42 18.46 -6.39 16.57
N ARG A 43 17.37 -6.26 15.81
CA ARG A 43 16.79 -4.97 15.40
C ARG A 43 16.49 -4.04 16.57
N TYR A 44 15.94 -4.58 17.67
CA TYR A 44 15.56 -3.81 18.85
C TYR A 44 16.73 -3.01 19.44
N ASP A 45 17.94 -3.55 19.33
CA ASP A 45 19.15 -2.99 19.90
C ASP A 45 19.99 -2.19 18.87
N CYS A 46 19.50 -1.98 17.64
CA CYS A 46 20.30 -1.38 16.56
C CYS A 46 20.79 0.04 16.89
N PHE A 47 19.96 0.83 17.59
CA PHE A 47 20.31 2.18 18.06
C PHE A 47 21.25 2.18 19.28
N LYS A 48 21.67 1.03 19.82
CA LYS A 48 22.83 0.96 20.73
C LYS A 48 24.16 1.14 19.98
N LEU A 49 24.14 1.21 18.64
CA LEU A 49 25.27 1.43 17.75
C LEU A 49 26.42 0.42 17.92
N GLN A 50 26.07 -0.81 18.33
CA GLN A 50 27.01 -1.92 18.47
C GLN A 50 27.04 -2.75 17.18
N TRP A 51 28.16 -3.43 16.94
CA TRP A 51 28.28 -4.35 15.81
C TRP A 51 27.37 -5.57 15.97
N HIS A 52 26.58 -5.88 14.95
CA HIS A 52 25.77 -7.10 14.86
C HIS A 52 26.29 -8.01 13.73
N GLU A 53 26.24 -9.33 13.91
CA GLU A 53 26.82 -10.28 12.94
C GLU A 53 26.24 -10.15 11.52
N ILE A 54 24.95 -9.84 11.40
CA ILE A 54 24.25 -9.60 10.13
C ILE A 54 24.84 -8.44 9.30
N TYR A 55 25.63 -7.55 9.90
CA TYR A 55 26.31 -6.47 9.18
C TYR A 55 27.46 -6.98 8.31
N ALA A 56 27.95 -8.19 8.56
CA ALA A 56 28.88 -8.89 7.69
C ALA A 56 28.19 -9.58 6.48
N ASP A 57 26.86 -9.75 6.52
CA ASP A 57 26.12 -10.40 5.44
C ASP A 57 26.02 -9.51 4.21
N LYS A 58 26.49 -10.04 3.08
CA LYS A 58 26.51 -9.40 1.75
C LYS A 58 25.85 -10.29 0.69
N SER A 59 25.05 -11.28 1.11
CA SER A 59 24.30 -12.18 0.22
C SER A 59 23.23 -11.46 -0.60
N MET A 60 22.66 -10.38 -0.05
CA MET A 60 21.76 -9.46 -0.74
C MET A 60 22.52 -8.19 -1.14
N TRP A 61 22.53 -7.87 -2.43
CA TRP A 61 23.14 -6.66 -2.99
C TRP A 61 22.15 -5.95 -3.94
N PRO A 62 22.08 -4.59 -3.95
CA PRO A 62 22.82 -3.64 -3.10
C PRO A 62 22.23 -3.49 -1.70
N VAL A 63 21.09 -4.12 -1.42
CA VAL A 63 20.29 -3.91 -0.20
C VAL A 63 20.62 -4.97 0.85
N PRO A 64 21.50 -4.71 1.84
CA PRO A 64 21.75 -5.66 2.92
C PRO A 64 20.54 -5.78 3.85
N PHE A 65 20.36 -6.92 4.51
CA PHE A 65 19.19 -7.20 5.37
C PHE A 65 18.97 -6.20 6.51
N HIS A 66 20.01 -5.48 6.93
CA HIS A 66 19.94 -4.49 8.00
C HIS A 66 19.61 -3.06 7.54
N LEU A 67 19.52 -2.80 6.23
CA LEU A 67 19.34 -1.45 5.69
C LEU A 67 18.08 -0.76 6.22
N PHE A 68 17.02 -1.54 6.44
CA PHE A 68 15.70 -1.05 6.85
C PHE A 68 15.47 -1.07 8.36
N TRP A 69 16.44 -1.49 9.17
CA TRP A 69 16.26 -1.68 10.62
C TRP A 69 15.79 -0.42 11.34
N ASP A 70 16.34 0.74 10.97
CA ASP A 70 15.89 2.05 11.47
C ASP A 70 14.39 2.26 11.21
N SER A 71 13.92 1.90 10.01
CA SER A 71 12.51 2.01 9.60
C SER A 71 11.61 0.96 10.24
N ASP A 72 12.13 -0.26 10.49
CA ASP A 72 11.38 -1.33 11.17
C ASP A 72 11.04 -0.92 12.60
N ILE A 73 12.01 -0.30 13.31
CA ILE A 73 11.81 0.29 14.63
C ILE A 73 10.85 1.47 14.57
N ALA A 74 11.03 2.38 13.61
CA ALA A 74 10.18 3.56 13.48
C ALA A 74 8.71 3.22 13.23
N LYS A 75 8.41 2.34 12.25
CA LYS A 75 7.05 1.85 11.96
C LYS A 75 6.42 1.16 13.17
N TRP A 76 7.21 0.41 13.95
CA TRP A 76 6.72 -0.24 15.16
C TRP A 76 6.38 0.77 16.25
N ILE A 77 7.21 1.80 16.47
CA ILE A 77 6.91 2.92 17.39
C ILE A 77 5.65 3.66 16.96
N GLU A 78 5.51 3.95 15.67
CA GLU A 78 4.35 4.63 15.09
C GLU A 78 3.06 3.83 15.36
N GLY A 79 3.05 2.55 14.96
CA GLY A 79 1.94 1.63 15.21
C GLY A 79 1.62 1.47 16.70
N ALA A 80 2.64 1.28 17.54
CA ALA A 80 2.47 1.17 18.99
C ALA A 80 1.78 2.42 19.57
N CYS A 81 2.20 3.62 19.18
CA CYS A 81 1.56 4.87 19.62
C CYS A 81 0.08 4.99 19.18
N TYR A 82 -0.29 4.43 18.02
CA TYR A 82 -1.69 4.40 17.58
C TYR A 82 -2.58 3.42 18.35
N PHE A 83 -2.01 2.36 18.95
CA PHE A 83 -2.76 1.35 19.72
C PHE A 83 -2.76 1.63 21.23
N LEU A 84 -1.68 2.18 21.77
CA LEU A 84 -1.61 2.64 23.16
C LEU A 84 -2.66 3.73 23.48
N HIS A 85 -3.19 4.41 22.45
CA HIS A 85 -4.29 5.35 22.61
C HIS A 85 -5.63 4.68 22.99
N ASP A 86 -5.88 3.46 22.51
CA ASP A 86 -7.13 2.73 22.76
C ASP A 86 -7.09 2.03 24.13
N GLU A 87 -5.97 1.34 24.41
CA GLU A 87 -5.76 0.61 25.66
C GLU A 87 -4.27 0.62 26.03
N LEU A 88 -3.96 0.99 27.27
CA LEU A 88 -2.58 1.01 27.77
C LEU A 88 -2.04 -0.42 27.94
N ASP A 89 -1.03 -0.76 27.16
CA ASP A 89 -0.21 -1.96 27.36
C ASP A 89 1.15 -1.57 27.94
N GLY A 90 1.44 -2.06 29.15
CA GLY A 90 2.63 -1.68 29.90
C GLY A 90 3.95 -2.21 29.33
N GLU A 91 3.95 -3.33 28.60
CA GLU A 91 5.16 -3.80 27.92
C GLU A 91 5.43 -2.96 26.66
N ILE A 92 4.38 -2.62 25.91
CA ILE A 92 4.50 -1.81 24.69
C ILE A 92 4.89 -0.36 25.03
N ASP A 93 4.29 0.27 26.05
CA ASP A 93 4.66 1.62 26.52
C ASP A 93 6.13 1.68 26.98
N ALA A 94 6.57 0.70 27.79
CA ALA A 94 7.96 0.61 28.23
C ALA A 94 8.92 0.41 27.05
N ALA A 95 8.58 -0.47 26.10
CA ALA A 95 9.42 -0.74 24.94
C ALA A 95 9.53 0.46 23.99
N VAL A 96 8.47 1.25 23.81
CA VAL A 96 8.53 2.51 23.05
C VAL A 96 9.45 3.52 23.73
N ARG A 97 9.35 3.70 25.05
CA ARG A 97 10.25 4.61 25.80
C ARG A 97 11.71 4.20 25.68
N GLU A 98 12.02 2.92 25.84
CA GLU A 98 13.39 2.40 25.73
C GLU A 98 13.96 2.65 24.32
N LEU A 99 13.19 2.36 23.27
CA LEU A 99 13.60 2.62 21.88
C LEU A 99 13.79 4.12 21.59
N VAL A 100 12.93 4.98 22.12
CA VAL A 100 13.06 6.44 21.97
C VAL A 100 14.35 6.94 22.65
N ASP A 101 14.66 6.45 23.85
CA ASP A 101 15.91 6.82 24.53
C ASP A 101 17.15 6.26 23.82
N MET A 102 17.08 5.06 23.22
CA MET A 102 18.14 4.56 22.34
C MET A 102 18.33 5.44 21.09
N ILE A 103 17.27 5.81 20.38
CA ILE A 103 17.35 6.69 19.20
C ILE A 103 17.97 8.04 19.59
N ARG A 104 17.57 8.62 20.73
CA ARG A 104 18.13 9.87 21.24
C ARG A 104 19.63 9.75 21.56
N ALA A 105 20.06 8.63 22.14
CA ALA A 105 21.46 8.36 22.45
C ALA A 105 22.30 8.04 21.20
N ALA A 106 21.68 7.55 20.12
CA ALA A 106 22.33 7.24 18.86
C ALA A 106 22.62 8.48 17.98
N GLN A 107 21.92 9.59 18.23
CA GLN A 107 22.05 10.80 17.42
C GLN A 107 23.46 11.37 17.50
N GLN A 108 24.04 11.62 16.33
CA GLN A 108 25.36 12.23 16.17
C GLN A 108 25.28 13.75 16.43
N ASP A 109 26.39 14.38 16.79
CA ASP A 109 26.48 15.81 17.15
C ASP A 109 25.92 16.77 16.09
N ASP A 110 25.96 16.39 14.80
CA ASP A 110 25.45 17.17 13.67
C ASP A 110 23.94 17.00 13.42
N GLY A 111 23.30 16.10 14.17
CA GLY A 111 21.90 15.70 14.04
C GLY A 111 21.68 14.38 13.30
N TYR A 112 22.72 13.75 12.75
CA TYR A 112 22.57 12.56 11.90
C TYR A 112 22.08 11.32 12.66
N LEU A 113 21.16 10.56 12.03
CA LEU A 113 20.60 9.30 12.52
C LEU A 113 20.47 8.27 11.38
N ASN A 114 21.38 7.31 11.32
CA ASN A 114 21.26 6.11 10.50
C ASN A 114 22.22 5.03 11.03
N VAL A 115 21.74 3.80 11.26
CA VAL A 115 22.60 2.75 11.87
C VAL A 115 23.68 2.28 10.90
N HIS A 116 23.32 2.06 9.62
CA HIS A 116 24.25 1.55 8.60
C HIS A 116 25.48 2.46 8.42
N TYR A 117 25.28 3.75 8.17
CA TYR A 117 26.39 4.70 7.95
C TYR A 117 27.04 5.24 9.24
N THR A 118 26.59 4.77 10.41
CA THR A 118 27.26 5.03 11.69
C THR A 118 28.14 3.84 12.11
N VAL A 119 27.65 2.61 11.94
CA VAL A 119 28.33 1.39 12.43
C VAL A 119 29.04 0.60 11.32
N VAL A 120 28.43 0.49 10.14
CA VAL A 120 28.83 -0.46 9.08
C VAL A 120 29.70 0.20 8.02
N GLU A 121 29.29 1.36 7.51
CA GLU A 121 30.06 2.15 6.54
C GLU A 121 30.28 3.61 7.00
N PRO A 122 30.96 3.84 8.14
CA PRO A 122 31.24 5.18 8.64
C PRO A 122 32.00 6.03 7.61
N GLY A 123 31.59 7.30 7.49
CA GLY A 123 32.17 8.26 6.55
C GLY A 123 31.59 8.21 5.13
N LYS A 124 30.64 7.32 4.83
CA LYS A 124 29.98 7.22 3.51
C LYS A 124 28.54 7.75 3.43
N ARG A 125 28.11 8.53 4.43
CA ARG A 125 26.80 9.21 4.45
C ARG A 125 26.54 9.93 3.12
N TRP A 126 25.32 9.86 2.60
CA TRP A 126 24.86 10.55 1.39
C TRP A 126 25.54 10.15 0.07
N THR A 127 26.31 9.05 0.05
CA THR A 127 27.06 8.63 -1.15
C THR A 127 26.28 7.71 -2.10
N ASN A 128 25.13 7.15 -1.67
CA ASN A 128 24.25 6.33 -2.51
C ASN A 128 22.77 6.49 -2.10
N LEU A 129 22.17 7.63 -2.44
CA LEU A 129 20.75 7.88 -2.18
C LEU A 129 19.84 6.97 -3.02
N GLN A 130 20.34 6.47 -4.16
CA GLN A 130 19.58 5.59 -5.05
C GLN A 130 19.20 4.27 -4.36
N ASP A 131 20.18 3.63 -3.69
CA ASP A 131 20.00 2.26 -3.20
C ASP A 131 20.04 2.12 -1.65
N MET A 132 20.62 3.08 -0.91
CA MET A 132 20.97 2.90 0.51
C MET A 132 20.01 3.56 1.53
N HIS A 133 18.86 4.05 1.07
CA HIS A 133 17.67 4.33 1.90
C HIS A 133 17.83 5.26 3.14
N GLU A 134 18.91 6.05 3.26
CA GLU A 134 19.11 6.98 4.40
C GLU A 134 17.90 7.90 4.64
N LEU A 135 17.43 8.54 3.57
CA LEU A 135 16.29 9.45 3.61
C LEU A 135 14.95 8.71 3.80
N TYR A 136 14.83 7.46 3.35
CA TYR A 136 13.65 6.61 3.61
C TYR A 136 13.55 6.25 5.10
N ASN A 137 14.66 5.86 5.72
CA ASN A 137 14.75 5.63 7.16
C ASN A 137 14.43 6.93 7.93
N ALA A 138 14.95 8.08 7.48
CA ALA A 138 14.65 9.39 8.07
C ALA A 138 13.15 9.74 7.99
N GLY A 139 12.47 9.44 6.87
CA GLY A 139 11.03 9.68 6.71
C GLY A 139 10.19 8.84 7.66
N HIS A 140 10.45 7.53 7.77
CA HIS A 140 9.77 6.68 8.77
C HIS A 140 10.04 7.15 10.21
N LEU A 141 11.26 7.61 10.52
CA LEU A 141 11.57 8.20 11.82
C LEU A 141 10.79 9.51 12.10
N ILE A 142 10.47 10.29 11.06
CA ILE A 142 9.58 11.46 11.17
C ILE A 142 8.13 11.02 11.46
N GLU A 143 7.58 10.04 10.74
CA GLU A 143 6.25 9.47 11.00
C GLU A 143 6.13 9.02 12.48
N ALA A 144 7.12 8.24 12.95
CA ALA A 144 7.21 7.77 14.33
C ALA A 144 7.30 8.90 15.36
N ALA A 145 8.08 9.95 15.08
CA ALA A 145 8.21 11.12 15.94
C ALA A 145 6.89 11.90 16.09
N LEU A 146 6.11 12.00 15.02
CA LEU A 146 4.81 12.66 15.03
C LEU A 146 3.78 11.85 15.83
N ALA A 147 3.71 10.54 15.62
CA ALA A 147 2.84 9.65 16.40
C ALA A 147 3.21 9.64 17.89
N HIS A 148 4.51 9.56 18.20
CA HIS A 148 5.03 9.64 19.57
C HIS A 148 4.70 10.98 20.24
N HIS A 149 4.93 12.11 19.56
CA HIS A 149 4.59 13.44 20.05
C HIS A 149 3.09 13.57 20.33
N GLN A 150 2.25 13.07 19.41
CA GLN A 150 0.80 13.08 19.55
C GLN A 150 0.31 12.25 20.73
N TYR A 151 0.90 11.09 21.01
CA TYR A 151 0.51 10.23 22.14
C TYR A 151 1.07 10.75 23.48
N TYR A 152 2.40 10.89 23.61
CA TYR A 152 3.05 11.24 24.89
C TYR A 152 3.07 12.74 25.23
N LYS A 153 2.60 13.61 24.32
CA LYS A 153 2.56 15.09 24.49
C LYS A 153 3.90 15.72 24.88
N ASN A 154 5.00 15.19 24.36
CA ASN A 154 6.35 15.69 24.58
C ASN A 154 7.20 15.60 23.30
N ASN A 155 8.40 16.16 23.33
CA ASN A 155 9.27 16.27 22.16
C ASN A 155 10.48 15.31 22.21
N LEU A 156 10.47 14.26 23.06
CA LEU A 156 11.65 13.41 23.27
C LEU A 156 12.16 12.77 21.96
N LEU A 157 11.25 12.31 21.09
CA LEU A 157 11.59 11.85 19.73
C LEU A 157 11.48 12.96 18.66
N LEU A 158 10.67 14.01 18.87
CA LEU A 158 10.52 15.08 17.88
C LEU A 158 11.75 16.00 17.79
N GLU A 159 12.33 16.40 18.92
CA GLU A 159 13.53 17.26 18.99
C GLU A 159 14.75 16.69 18.23
N PRO A 160 15.16 15.41 18.40
CA PRO A 160 16.26 14.86 17.60
C PRO A 160 15.90 14.80 16.10
N ILE A 161 14.64 14.53 15.75
CA ILE A 161 14.22 14.50 14.35
C ILE A 161 14.22 15.89 13.72
N GLU A 162 13.85 16.96 14.43
CA GLU A 162 14.00 18.33 13.93
C GLU A 162 15.47 18.70 13.67
N LYS A 163 16.42 18.23 14.51
CA LYS A 163 17.86 18.37 14.25
C LYS A 163 18.31 17.60 13.02
N TYR A 164 17.77 16.39 12.80
CA TYR A 164 18.10 15.59 11.63
C TYR A 164 17.54 16.21 10.35
N VAL A 165 16.30 16.69 10.35
CA VAL A 165 15.69 17.44 9.23
C VAL A 165 16.49 18.72 8.93
N ALA A 166 16.93 19.45 9.96
CA ALA A 166 17.79 20.62 9.76
C ALA A 166 19.16 20.25 9.15
N LEU A 167 19.72 19.07 9.45
CA LEU A 167 20.92 18.57 8.77
C LEU A 167 20.63 18.25 7.30
N ILE A 168 19.56 17.50 7.03
CA ILE A 168 19.17 17.11 5.66
C ILE A 168 18.90 18.35 4.81
N HIS A 169 18.23 19.38 5.35
CA HIS A 169 18.00 20.66 4.66
C HIS A 169 19.30 21.44 4.39
N ARG A 170 20.31 21.37 5.28
CA ARG A 170 21.64 21.94 4.98
C ARG A 170 22.39 21.15 3.90
N THR A 171 22.15 19.84 3.78
CA THR A 171 22.83 18.96 2.82
C THR A 171 22.20 18.99 1.42
N PHE A 172 20.86 19.01 1.32
CA PHE A 172 20.12 18.87 0.06
C PHE A 172 19.27 20.09 -0.25
N GLY A 173 19.28 20.52 -1.51
CA GLY A 173 18.55 21.69 -1.97
C GLY A 173 19.13 22.29 -3.25
N PRO A 174 18.56 23.42 -3.73
CA PRO A 174 18.96 24.05 -4.99
C PRO A 174 20.24 24.91 -4.90
N GLY A 175 20.82 25.08 -3.70
CA GLY A 175 21.99 25.92 -3.48
C GLY A 175 23.27 25.38 -4.12
N GLU A 176 24.24 26.26 -4.37
CA GLU A 176 25.53 25.91 -5.01
C GLU A 176 26.37 24.92 -4.19
N ASN A 177 26.27 24.98 -2.85
CA ASN A 177 26.99 24.12 -1.91
C ASN A 177 26.16 22.92 -1.40
N GLN A 178 24.96 22.69 -1.96
CA GLN A 178 24.09 21.58 -1.61
C GLN A 178 24.20 20.45 -2.64
N LEU A 179 23.90 19.22 -2.23
CA LEU A 179 23.70 18.10 -3.15
C LEU A 179 22.34 18.25 -3.81
N HIS A 180 22.31 18.20 -5.14
CA HIS A 180 21.11 18.27 -5.97
C HIS A 180 20.43 16.89 -6.07
N GLY A 181 20.23 16.25 -4.91
CA GLY A 181 19.84 14.85 -4.76
C GLY A 181 18.47 14.65 -4.12
N TYR A 182 17.94 13.44 -4.28
CA TYR A 182 16.61 13.01 -3.82
C TYR A 182 16.62 11.50 -3.56
N PRO A 183 15.72 10.96 -2.71
CA PRO A 183 15.77 9.55 -2.34
C PRO A 183 15.45 8.60 -3.50
N GLY A 184 16.15 7.49 -3.61
CA GLY A 184 15.78 6.38 -4.50
C GLY A 184 14.51 5.64 -4.08
N HIS A 185 14.15 5.70 -2.79
CA HIS A 185 12.83 5.30 -2.29
C HIS A 185 12.11 6.51 -1.67
N PRO A 186 11.11 7.10 -2.37
CA PRO A 186 10.24 8.13 -1.83
C PRO A 186 9.60 7.70 -0.51
N GLU A 187 9.52 8.61 0.45
CA GLU A 187 8.97 8.43 1.81
C GLU A 187 9.15 9.73 2.60
N ILE A 188 10.37 10.29 2.58
CA ILE A 188 10.67 11.51 3.33
C ILE A 188 9.79 12.70 2.90
N GLU A 189 9.35 12.72 1.64
CA GLU A 189 8.56 13.80 1.07
C GLU A 189 7.18 13.93 1.77
N LEU A 190 6.46 12.82 1.98
CA LEU A 190 5.16 12.86 2.68
C LEU A 190 5.35 13.12 4.18
N ALA A 191 6.37 12.51 4.79
CA ALA A 191 6.67 12.67 6.21
C ALA A 191 7.04 14.13 6.57
N LEU A 192 7.83 14.80 5.72
CA LEU A 192 8.19 16.21 5.88
C LEU A 192 7.00 17.16 5.73
N PHE A 193 6.03 16.87 4.85
CA PHE A 193 4.80 17.68 4.78
C PHE A 193 3.94 17.50 6.04
N ARG A 194 3.85 16.29 6.59
CA ARG A 194 3.18 16.01 7.87
C ARG A 194 3.87 16.72 9.04
N LEU A 195 5.21 16.74 9.05
CA LEU A 195 5.99 17.51 10.02
C LEU A 195 5.69 19.00 9.91
N TYR A 196 5.78 19.59 8.72
CA TYR A 196 5.43 20.99 8.48
C TYR A 196 4.01 21.33 8.95
N GLN A 197 3.01 20.50 8.66
CA GLN A 197 1.63 20.73 9.07
C GLN A 197 1.42 20.60 10.59
N THR A 198 2.30 19.90 11.29
CA THR A 198 2.23 19.70 12.75
C THR A 198 2.99 20.78 13.52
N THR A 199 4.19 21.16 13.07
CA THR A 199 5.08 22.08 13.81
C THR A 199 5.21 23.47 13.18
N GLY A 200 4.77 23.65 11.93
CA GLY A 200 5.00 24.86 11.15
C GLY A 200 6.41 24.98 10.55
N ASN A 201 7.26 23.95 10.71
CA ASN A 201 8.65 23.94 10.26
C ASN A 201 8.78 24.14 8.74
N LYS A 202 9.28 25.32 8.33
CA LYS A 202 9.36 25.72 6.91
C LYS A 202 10.44 24.98 6.13
N ASP A 203 11.60 24.73 6.75
CA ASP A 203 12.66 23.89 6.19
C ASP A 203 12.10 22.53 5.74
N ALA A 204 11.19 21.93 6.51
CA ALA A 204 10.55 20.66 6.15
C ALA A 204 9.67 20.77 4.89
N TYR A 205 8.87 21.84 4.74
CA TYR A 205 8.09 22.07 3.52
C TYR A 205 8.99 22.30 2.31
N ASP A 206 9.97 23.20 2.45
CA ASP A 206 10.81 23.63 1.33
C ASP A 206 11.70 22.47 0.84
N LEU A 207 12.22 21.66 1.76
CA LEU A 207 12.94 20.42 1.47
C LEU A 207 12.07 19.36 0.78
N SER A 208 10.84 19.14 1.26
CA SER A 208 9.92 18.17 0.63
C SER A 208 9.54 18.57 -0.80
N ARG A 209 9.15 19.84 -0.97
CA ARG A 209 8.89 20.41 -2.29
C ARG A 209 10.10 20.26 -3.22
N TYR A 210 11.28 20.56 -2.72
CA TYR A 210 12.53 20.43 -3.47
C TYR A 210 12.75 18.98 -3.96
N PHE A 211 12.61 17.96 -3.10
CA PHE A 211 12.77 16.56 -3.51
C PHE A 211 11.76 16.13 -4.58
N ILE A 212 10.53 16.66 -4.54
CA ILE A 212 9.50 16.41 -5.58
C ILE A 212 9.85 17.11 -6.90
N GLU A 213 10.31 18.36 -6.85
CA GLU A 213 10.60 19.17 -8.04
C GLU A 213 11.90 18.74 -8.75
N GLU A 214 12.93 18.30 -8.01
CA GLU A 214 14.22 17.88 -8.57
C GLU A 214 14.21 16.41 -9.07
N ARG A 215 13.26 15.57 -8.63
CA ARG A 215 13.19 14.16 -9.01
C ARG A 215 13.08 13.97 -10.52
N GLY A 216 14.08 13.30 -11.10
CA GLY A 216 14.17 13.06 -12.54
C GLY A 216 14.67 14.25 -13.37
N ASN A 217 15.16 15.32 -12.74
CA ASN A 217 15.88 16.39 -13.43
C ASN A 217 17.14 15.82 -14.10
N ARG A 218 17.20 15.91 -15.43
CA ARG A 218 18.35 15.47 -16.24
C ARG A 218 19.53 16.44 -16.21
N LYS A 219 19.34 17.63 -15.62
CA LYS A 219 20.30 18.73 -15.55
C LYS A 219 20.50 19.22 -14.11
N GLY A 220 20.33 18.33 -13.13
CA GLY A 220 20.56 18.59 -11.71
C GLY A 220 22.06 18.73 -11.41
N GLN A 221 22.58 17.86 -10.55
CA GLN A 221 23.97 17.92 -10.09
C GLN A 221 24.98 18.04 -11.25
N HIS A 222 25.63 19.20 -11.32
CA HIS A 222 26.58 19.59 -12.37
C HIS A 222 26.09 19.29 -13.80
N GLY A 223 24.79 19.55 -14.07
CA GLY A 223 24.19 19.40 -15.40
C GLY A 223 23.93 17.95 -15.82
N GLN A 224 23.87 17.02 -14.86
CA GLN A 224 23.59 15.60 -15.07
C GLN A 224 22.41 15.12 -14.21
N HIS A 225 21.89 13.93 -14.50
CA HIS A 225 20.96 13.25 -13.61
C HIS A 225 21.66 12.82 -12.32
N TYR A 226 21.05 13.06 -11.15
CA TYR A 226 21.71 12.87 -9.86
C TYR A 226 22.24 11.44 -9.67
N PHE A 227 21.43 10.42 -9.95
CA PHE A 227 21.84 9.02 -9.78
C PHE A 227 22.98 8.60 -10.71
N GLU A 228 23.07 9.17 -11.91
CA GLU A 228 24.25 8.97 -12.76
C GLU A 228 25.49 9.66 -12.18
N TRP A 229 25.33 10.84 -11.59
CA TRP A 229 26.44 11.59 -10.99
C TRP A 229 27.00 10.89 -9.74
N GLU A 230 26.14 10.46 -8.81
CA GLU A 230 26.61 9.77 -7.58
C GLU A 230 27.21 8.40 -7.91
N SER A 231 26.65 7.66 -8.87
CA SER A 231 27.24 6.42 -9.40
C SER A 231 28.65 6.64 -9.96
N LYS A 232 28.89 7.74 -10.68
CA LYS A 232 30.23 8.15 -11.15
C LYS A 232 31.16 8.51 -10.00
N GLN A 233 30.69 9.19 -8.94
CA GLN A 233 31.52 9.49 -7.76
C GLN A 233 31.96 8.22 -7.02
N ARG A 234 31.11 7.18 -7.00
CA ARG A 234 31.44 5.85 -6.45
C ARG A 234 32.38 5.02 -7.34
N GLY A 235 32.68 5.46 -8.57
CA GLY A 235 33.42 4.66 -9.55
C GLY A 235 32.67 3.39 -10.01
N GLN A 236 31.33 3.40 -9.92
CA GLN A 236 30.51 2.24 -10.22
C GLN A 236 30.46 1.96 -11.74
N SER A 237 30.58 0.68 -12.11
CA SER A 237 30.48 0.26 -13.51
C SER A 237 29.05 0.39 -14.03
N LEU A 238 28.88 0.83 -15.28
CA LEU A 238 27.58 0.91 -15.97
C LEU A 238 26.87 -0.46 -16.08
N TYR A 239 27.61 -1.57 -15.96
CA TYR A 239 27.05 -2.93 -15.96
C TYR A 239 26.69 -3.43 -14.56
N HIS A 240 27.04 -2.70 -13.50
CA HIS A 240 26.80 -3.08 -12.10
C HIS A 240 25.47 -2.48 -11.63
N ARG A 241 24.37 -3.15 -11.96
CA ARG A 241 22.98 -2.76 -11.63
C ARG A 241 22.29 -3.82 -10.75
N PRO A 242 21.36 -3.44 -9.85
CA PRO A 242 20.57 -4.38 -9.06
C PRO A 242 19.73 -5.32 -9.95
N ASP A 243 19.39 -6.51 -9.44
CA ASP A 243 18.54 -7.46 -10.18
C ASP A 243 17.14 -6.89 -10.49
N SER A 244 16.64 -5.97 -9.66
CA SER A 244 15.38 -5.25 -9.87
C SER A 244 15.43 -4.22 -11.02
N TYR A 245 16.60 -3.91 -11.57
CA TYR A 245 16.76 -2.98 -12.68
C TYR A 245 16.98 -3.82 -13.93
N PRO A 246 16.01 -4.01 -14.83
CA PRO A 246 16.19 -4.92 -15.98
C PRO A 246 17.25 -4.42 -16.97
N GLU A 247 17.54 -3.12 -17.00
CA GLU A 247 18.58 -2.51 -17.83
C GLU A 247 19.31 -1.35 -17.12
N HIS A 248 20.47 -0.93 -17.65
CA HIS A 248 21.15 0.27 -17.15
C HIS A 248 20.28 1.52 -17.40
N GLY A 249 20.26 2.46 -16.45
CA GLY A 249 19.42 3.65 -16.57
C GLY A 249 17.93 3.40 -16.29
N SER A 250 17.57 2.27 -15.64
CA SER A 250 16.20 1.98 -15.16
C SER A 250 15.73 2.90 -14.02
N HIS A 251 16.02 4.19 -14.07
CA HIS A 251 15.60 5.20 -13.08
C HIS A 251 14.08 5.31 -12.95
N TRP A 252 13.31 4.71 -13.86
CA TRP A 252 11.87 4.54 -13.73
C TRP A 252 11.48 3.67 -12.52
N TYR A 253 12.37 2.77 -12.05
CA TYR A 253 12.21 2.02 -10.79
C TYR A 253 11.97 2.94 -9.58
N CYS A 254 12.67 4.08 -9.53
CA CYS A 254 12.60 5.14 -8.53
C CYS A 254 11.74 6.35 -8.97
N GLN A 255 10.92 6.18 -10.01
CA GLN A 255 10.10 7.24 -10.64
C GLN A 255 10.92 8.50 -11.01
N ALA A 256 12.20 8.32 -11.38
CA ALA A 256 13.18 9.37 -11.65
C ALA A 256 13.67 9.39 -13.11
N HIS A 257 12.98 8.72 -14.04
CA HIS A 257 13.31 8.71 -15.47
C HIS A 257 13.01 10.05 -16.20
N GLN A 258 12.11 10.85 -15.63
CA GLN A 258 11.72 12.18 -16.05
C GLN A 258 10.98 12.89 -14.89
N PRO A 259 10.87 14.23 -14.89
CA PRO A 259 10.09 14.97 -13.90
C PRO A 259 8.64 14.47 -13.83
N ILE A 260 8.03 14.45 -12.64
CA ILE A 260 6.68 13.91 -12.39
C ILE A 260 5.64 14.54 -13.32
N LEU A 261 5.75 15.85 -13.56
CA LEU A 261 4.86 16.59 -14.47
C LEU A 261 4.86 16.04 -15.91
N GLU A 262 5.96 15.40 -16.34
CA GLU A 262 6.16 14.85 -17.69
C GLU A 262 5.82 13.35 -17.77
N GLN A 263 5.72 12.64 -16.64
CA GLN A 263 5.39 11.21 -16.61
C GLN A 263 3.99 10.93 -17.15
N GLN A 264 3.88 10.07 -18.16
CA GLN A 264 2.60 9.75 -18.83
C GLN A 264 1.87 8.56 -18.20
N THR A 265 2.64 7.61 -17.66
CA THR A 265 2.16 6.37 -17.03
C THR A 265 2.90 6.17 -15.72
N VAL A 266 2.29 5.45 -14.79
CA VAL A 266 2.95 5.05 -13.53
C VAL A 266 3.83 3.84 -13.81
N GLU A 267 5.11 3.94 -13.45
CA GLU A 267 6.12 2.92 -13.71
C GLU A 267 6.96 2.62 -12.46
N GLY A 268 7.68 1.51 -12.48
CA GLY A 268 8.61 1.16 -11.41
C GLY A 268 7.97 0.47 -10.22
N HIS A 269 8.71 0.47 -9.11
CA HIS A 269 8.29 -0.15 -7.86
C HIS A 269 7.02 0.49 -7.32
N SER A 270 6.03 -0.34 -6.94
CA SER A 270 4.68 0.17 -6.66
C SER A 270 4.61 1.03 -5.40
N VAL A 271 5.25 0.63 -4.29
CA VAL A 271 5.31 1.45 -3.05
C VAL A 271 5.97 2.82 -3.29
N ARG A 272 7.17 2.84 -3.89
CA ARG A 272 7.91 4.07 -4.23
C ARG A 272 7.04 5.06 -5.00
N ALA A 273 6.33 4.60 -6.03
CA ALA A 273 5.43 5.44 -6.81
C ALA A 273 4.29 6.01 -5.95
N MET A 274 3.66 5.18 -5.12
CA MET A 274 2.51 5.61 -4.32
C MET A 274 2.89 6.57 -3.19
N TYR A 275 4.02 6.38 -2.52
CA TYR A 275 4.53 7.33 -1.52
C TYR A 275 4.89 8.67 -2.15
N LEU A 276 5.52 8.67 -3.33
CA LEU A 276 5.80 9.90 -4.08
C LEU A 276 4.53 10.66 -4.46
N LEU A 277 3.53 9.96 -5.02
CA LEU A 277 2.26 10.58 -5.39
C LEU A 277 1.46 11.04 -4.17
N THR A 278 1.57 10.34 -3.03
CA THR A 278 0.99 10.78 -1.74
C THR A 278 1.58 12.13 -1.34
N ALA A 279 2.91 12.29 -1.43
CA ALA A 279 3.56 13.56 -1.14
C ALA A 279 3.13 14.69 -2.10
N VAL A 280 2.99 14.41 -3.41
CA VAL A 280 2.44 15.37 -4.38
C VAL A 280 0.99 15.77 -4.01
N ALA A 281 0.19 14.82 -3.53
CA ALA A 281 -1.16 15.09 -3.08
C ALA A 281 -1.20 15.88 -1.76
N ASP A 282 -0.29 15.64 -0.81
CA ASP A 282 -0.13 16.47 0.39
C ASP A 282 0.29 17.91 0.04
N MET A 283 1.19 18.10 -0.93
CA MET A 283 1.56 19.43 -1.43
C MET A 283 0.35 20.21 -1.98
N LEU A 284 -0.50 19.55 -2.76
CA LEU A 284 -1.76 20.10 -3.28
C LEU A 284 -2.79 20.37 -2.17
N CYS A 285 -2.84 19.52 -1.14
CA CYS A 285 -3.66 19.73 0.04
C CYS A 285 -3.23 20.97 0.83
N ILE A 286 -1.92 21.20 0.97
CA ILE A 286 -1.35 22.38 1.63
C ILE A 286 -1.71 23.65 0.86
N ASP A 287 -1.58 23.67 -0.47
CA ASP A 287 -2.01 24.78 -1.33
C ASP A 287 -3.51 25.06 -1.21
N LYS A 288 -4.36 24.04 -1.34
CA LYS A 288 -5.82 24.15 -1.19
C LYS A 288 -6.24 24.70 0.18
N SER A 289 -5.47 24.42 1.24
CA SER A 289 -5.73 24.95 2.59
C SER A 289 -5.37 26.42 2.78
N GLY A 290 -4.65 27.03 1.83
CA GLY A 290 -4.08 28.38 1.96
C GLY A 290 -2.83 28.48 2.85
N SER A 291 -2.33 27.35 3.39
CA SER A 291 -1.19 27.35 4.32
C SER A 291 0.16 27.67 3.64
N GLN A 292 0.32 27.31 2.37
CA GLN A 292 1.47 27.71 1.52
C GLN A 292 1.08 27.58 0.05
N SER A 293 1.26 28.64 -0.75
CA SER A 293 0.82 28.63 -2.15
C SER A 293 1.77 27.87 -3.07
N LEU A 294 1.21 27.08 -3.98
CA LEU A 294 1.90 26.30 -4.99
C LEU A 294 1.70 26.91 -6.39
N SER A 295 2.80 27.41 -6.97
CA SER A 295 2.85 27.77 -8.38
C SER A 295 2.51 26.57 -9.27
N SER A 296 1.62 26.74 -10.26
CA SER A 296 1.17 25.67 -11.16
C SER A 296 0.48 24.48 -10.48
N SER A 297 -0.25 24.72 -9.38
CA SER A 297 -1.12 23.74 -8.70
C SER A 297 -1.99 22.89 -9.65
N SER A 298 -2.55 23.49 -10.72
CA SER A 298 -3.28 22.74 -11.76
C SER A 298 -2.43 21.68 -12.46
N ARG A 299 -1.19 21.98 -12.86
CA ARG A 299 -0.29 21.02 -13.54
C ARG A 299 0.09 19.85 -12.62
N TRP A 300 0.29 20.11 -11.34
CA TRP A 300 0.55 19.09 -10.33
C TRP A 300 -0.67 18.19 -10.13
N LYS A 301 -1.87 18.77 -10.06
CA LYS A 301 -3.13 18.03 -10.02
C LYS A 301 -3.32 17.15 -11.25
N ASP A 302 -3.12 17.70 -12.45
CA ASP A 302 -3.23 16.96 -13.72
C ASP A 302 -2.21 15.81 -13.80
N ALA A 303 -1.01 15.97 -13.23
CA ALA A 303 0.01 14.93 -13.17
C ALA A 303 -0.38 13.79 -12.22
N VAL A 304 -0.75 14.08 -10.97
CA VAL A 304 -1.14 13.03 -10.01
C VAL A 304 -2.43 12.33 -10.44
N TYR A 305 -3.41 13.04 -11.04
CA TYR A 305 -4.62 12.42 -11.58
C TYR A 305 -4.32 11.53 -12.78
N ARG A 306 -3.46 11.95 -13.72
CA ARG A 306 -3.07 11.12 -14.88
C ARG A 306 -2.40 9.81 -14.45
N LEU A 307 -1.50 9.87 -13.46
CA LEU A 307 -0.79 8.71 -12.96
C LEU A 307 -1.70 7.79 -12.12
N TRP A 308 -2.59 8.36 -11.31
CA TRP A 308 -3.66 7.63 -10.63
C TRP A 308 -4.61 6.93 -11.61
N ASP A 309 -5.12 7.64 -12.62
CA ASP A 309 -6.06 7.07 -13.58
C ASP A 309 -5.38 5.97 -14.43
N ASN A 310 -4.10 6.11 -14.78
CA ASN A 310 -3.34 5.02 -15.41
C ASN A 310 -3.19 3.79 -14.51
N MET A 311 -2.89 3.99 -13.22
CA MET A 311 -2.83 2.92 -12.24
C MET A 311 -4.16 2.15 -12.17
N VAL A 312 -5.24 2.85 -11.82
CA VAL A 312 -6.55 2.24 -11.53
C VAL A 312 -7.16 1.60 -12.78
N THR A 313 -7.12 2.28 -13.93
CA THR A 313 -7.83 1.80 -15.14
C THR A 313 -7.07 0.74 -15.94
N LYS A 314 -5.75 0.59 -15.72
CA LYS A 314 -4.91 -0.30 -16.56
C LYS A 314 -3.90 -1.17 -15.82
N LYS A 315 -3.50 -0.84 -14.59
CA LYS A 315 -2.40 -1.52 -13.87
C LYS A 315 -2.76 -1.95 -12.44
N MET A 316 -4.05 -2.07 -12.13
CA MET A 316 -4.59 -2.50 -10.84
C MET A 316 -5.37 -3.81 -10.99
N TYR A 317 -5.16 -4.73 -10.05
CA TYR A 317 -5.89 -5.99 -9.96
C TYR A 317 -7.31 -5.78 -9.43
N LEU A 318 -8.23 -6.71 -9.72
CA LEU A 318 -9.60 -6.68 -9.19
C LEU A 318 -9.66 -6.65 -7.65
N THR A 319 -8.59 -7.06 -6.96
CA THR A 319 -8.44 -7.03 -5.50
C THR A 319 -7.90 -5.70 -4.95
N GLY A 320 -7.69 -4.67 -5.79
CA GLY A 320 -7.00 -3.44 -5.39
C GLY A 320 -5.50 -3.62 -5.15
N GLY A 321 -4.94 -4.79 -5.49
CA GLY A 321 -3.50 -5.01 -5.56
C GLY A 321 -2.88 -4.24 -6.73
N ILE A 322 -1.64 -3.78 -6.56
CA ILE A 322 -0.81 -3.20 -7.63
C ILE A 322 0.59 -3.83 -7.58
N GLY A 323 1.27 -3.83 -8.72
CA GLY A 323 2.55 -4.52 -8.90
C GLY A 323 2.36 -5.89 -9.56
N ALA A 324 2.55 -5.93 -10.87
CA ALA A 324 2.45 -7.16 -11.64
C ALA A 324 3.76 -7.96 -11.64
N ILE A 325 4.90 -7.26 -11.66
CA ILE A 325 6.20 -7.87 -11.92
C ILE A 325 6.96 -8.11 -10.62
N LYS A 326 7.27 -9.37 -10.33
CA LYS A 326 8.02 -9.79 -9.13
C LYS A 326 9.44 -9.20 -9.09
N GLN A 327 10.14 -9.14 -10.23
CA GLN A 327 11.55 -8.72 -10.31
C GLN A 327 11.79 -7.32 -9.71
N TRP A 328 10.83 -6.40 -9.85
CA TRP A 328 10.95 -5.02 -9.38
C TRP A 328 9.75 -4.56 -8.55
N GLU A 329 8.96 -5.53 -8.05
CA GLU A 329 7.91 -5.31 -7.04
C GLU A 329 6.92 -4.21 -7.47
N GLY A 330 6.54 -4.27 -8.75
CA GLY A 330 6.09 -3.06 -9.41
C GLY A 330 5.36 -3.22 -10.73
N PHE A 331 5.08 -2.07 -11.35
CA PHE A 331 4.21 -1.96 -12.49
C PHE A 331 4.75 -2.69 -13.72
N GLY A 332 3.84 -3.39 -14.42
CA GLY A 332 4.08 -3.91 -15.75
C GLY A 332 3.60 -2.94 -16.84
N ARG A 333 3.47 -3.46 -18.05
CA ARG A 333 2.81 -2.75 -19.16
C ARG A 333 1.31 -2.57 -18.86
N ASP A 334 0.69 -1.57 -19.50
CA ASP A 334 -0.76 -1.39 -19.46
C ASP A 334 -1.50 -2.72 -19.75
N TYR A 335 -2.46 -3.07 -18.90
CA TYR A 335 -3.27 -4.30 -18.91
C TYR A 335 -2.54 -5.62 -18.69
N PHE A 336 -1.23 -5.63 -18.43
CA PHE A 336 -0.50 -6.84 -18.04
C PHE A 336 -0.72 -7.14 -16.54
N LEU A 337 -1.74 -7.95 -16.25
CA LEU A 337 -2.21 -8.27 -14.88
C LEU A 337 -2.33 -9.79 -14.64
N PRO A 338 -1.27 -10.60 -14.85
CA PRO A 338 -1.28 -12.05 -14.63
C PRO A 338 -1.73 -12.45 -13.22
N GLN A 339 -2.48 -13.56 -13.09
CA GLN A 339 -3.10 -13.97 -11.82
C GLN A 339 -2.19 -14.82 -10.93
N SER A 340 -1.06 -15.31 -11.45
CA SER A 340 -0.10 -16.14 -10.71
C SER A 340 1.32 -16.01 -11.26
N THR A 341 2.32 -16.47 -10.48
CA THR A 341 3.71 -16.56 -10.94
C THR A 341 3.87 -17.33 -12.24
N ASP A 342 3.06 -18.38 -12.44
CA ASP A 342 3.05 -19.23 -13.65
C ASP A 342 2.56 -18.45 -14.88
N GLU A 343 1.69 -17.46 -14.68
CA GLU A 343 1.21 -16.54 -15.72
C GLU A 343 2.17 -15.37 -15.99
N GLY A 344 3.34 -15.35 -15.32
CA GLY A 344 4.39 -14.35 -15.51
C GLY A 344 4.39 -13.21 -14.48
N GLY A 345 3.58 -13.29 -13.43
CA GLY A 345 3.57 -12.30 -12.34
C GLY A 345 2.29 -12.31 -11.51
N CYS A 346 2.35 -11.73 -10.32
CA CYS A 346 1.23 -11.33 -9.45
C CYS A 346 1.89 -10.93 -8.12
N TYR A 347 2.57 -9.77 -8.08
CA TYR A 347 3.30 -9.40 -6.86
C TYR A 347 2.35 -8.82 -5.81
N ALA A 348 1.48 -7.90 -6.23
CA ALA A 348 0.33 -7.41 -5.45
C ALA A 348 0.67 -7.07 -3.99
N GLU A 349 1.78 -6.35 -3.77
CA GLU A 349 2.35 -6.13 -2.44
C GLU A 349 1.36 -5.41 -1.50
N THR A 350 1.24 -5.88 -0.26
CA THR A 350 0.39 -5.25 0.75
C THR A 350 0.77 -3.79 1.01
N CYS A 351 2.06 -3.48 1.16
CA CYS A 351 2.52 -2.11 1.38
C CYS A 351 2.11 -1.20 0.23
N ALA A 352 2.07 -1.71 -1.00
CA ALA A 352 1.65 -0.93 -2.15
C ALA A 352 0.15 -0.62 -2.11
N SER A 353 -0.70 -1.54 -1.65
CA SER A 353 -2.13 -1.25 -1.42
C SER A 353 -2.38 -0.32 -0.22
N ILE A 354 -1.57 -0.40 0.85
CA ILE A 354 -1.59 0.60 1.94
C ILE A 354 -1.22 1.98 1.38
N ALA A 355 -0.18 2.06 0.55
CA ALA A 355 0.23 3.28 -0.11
C ALA A 355 -0.82 3.84 -1.10
N VAL A 356 -1.58 2.98 -1.79
CA VAL A 356 -2.76 3.40 -2.57
C VAL A 356 -3.83 4.01 -1.66
N MET A 357 -4.10 3.44 -0.49
CA MET A 357 -5.04 4.03 0.47
C MET A 357 -4.56 5.40 0.98
N MET A 358 -3.26 5.56 1.26
CA MET A 358 -2.67 6.85 1.64
C MET A 358 -2.88 7.90 0.52
N LEU A 359 -2.59 7.54 -0.73
CA LEU A 359 -2.80 8.42 -1.88
C LEU A 359 -4.28 8.76 -2.09
N ALA A 360 -5.18 7.75 -2.06
CA ALA A 360 -6.61 7.93 -2.25
C ALA A 360 -7.21 8.91 -1.23
N GLU A 361 -6.79 8.79 0.03
CA GLU A 361 -7.23 9.63 1.13
C GLU A 361 -6.78 11.09 0.95
N ARG A 362 -5.54 11.34 0.52
CA ARG A 362 -5.08 12.68 0.13
C ARG A 362 -5.83 13.23 -1.09
N LEU A 363 -6.15 12.39 -2.08
CA LEU A 363 -6.92 12.80 -3.25
C LEU A 363 -8.35 13.22 -2.88
N LEU A 364 -8.98 12.57 -1.89
CA LEU A 364 -10.28 12.99 -1.34
C LEU A 364 -10.21 14.36 -0.65
N HIS A 365 -9.11 14.68 0.02
CA HIS A 365 -8.86 16.01 0.57
C HIS A 365 -8.71 17.08 -0.53
N ILE A 366 -8.20 16.74 -1.72
CA ILE A 366 -8.16 17.63 -2.90
C ILE A 366 -9.54 17.76 -3.54
N GLU A 367 -10.26 16.66 -3.73
CA GLU A 367 -11.55 16.60 -4.40
C GLU A 367 -12.39 15.39 -3.93
N LEU A 368 -13.58 15.67 -3.39
CA LEU A 368 -14.53 14.63 -3.00
C LEU A 368 -15.15 13.99 -4.27
N ASP A 369 -14.56 12.88 -4.69
CA ASP A 369 -15.01 12.03 -5.78
C ASP A 369 -14.96 10.56 -5.31
N ALA A 370 -16.09 9.86 -5.36
CA ALA A 370 -16.21 8.50 -4.84
C ALA A 370 -15.26 7.53 -5.53
N LYS A 371 -14.75 7.81 -6.74
CA LYS A 371 -13.75 6.95 -7.40
C LYS A 371 -12.49 6.72 -6.55
N PHE A 372 -12.12 7.66 -5.70
CA PHE A 372 -10.99 7.52 -4.78
C PHE A 372 -11.38 6.67 -3.56
N GLY A 373 -12.58 6.88 -3.00
CA GLY A 373 -13.13 6.09 -1.89
C GLY A 373 -13.36 4.63 -2.27
N ASP A 374 -13.90 4.36 -3.45
CA ASP A 374 -14.12 3.03 -4.02
C ASP A 374 -12.81 2.22 -4.10
N VAL A 375 -11.72 2.85 -4.55
CA VAL A 375 -10.40 2.20 -4.62
C VAL A 375 -9.79 2.03 -3.23
N MET A 376 -9.94 3.01 -2.33
CA MET A 376 -9.50 2.89 -0.94
C MET A 376 -10.20 1.72 -0.21
N GLU A 377 -11.52 1.58 -0.41
CA GLU A 377 -12.33 0.48 0.09
C GLU A 377 -11.88 -0.85 -0.56
N LEU A 378 -11.69 -0.88 -1.89
CA LEU A 378 -11.23 -2.09 -2.58
C LEU A 378 -9.88 -2.60 -2.04
N CYS A 379 -8.91 -1.71 -1.88
CA CYS A 379 -7.60 -2.02 -1.30
C CYS A 379 -7.73 -2.52 0.15
N LEU A 380 -8.46 -1.78 1.00
CA LEU A 380 -8.65 -2.15 2.40
C LEU A 380 -9.27 -3.55 2.55
N TYR A 381 -10.42 -3.77 1.89
CA TYR A 381 -11.24 -4.97 2.10
C TYR A 381 -10.75 -6.22 1.39
N ASN A 382 -9.72 -6.11 0.55
CA ASN A 382 -9.15 -7.23 -0.19
C ASN A 382 -7.64 -7.34 0.05
N ASN A 383 -6.80 -6.56 -0.65
CA ASN A 383 -5.35 -6.79 -0.65
C ASN A 383 -4.61 -6.34 0.62
N VAL A 384 -5.18 -5.43 1.43
CA VAL A 384 -4.62 -5.06 2.74
C VAL A 384 -5.09 -6.04 3.82
N MET A 385 -6.38 -6.37 3.87
CA MET A 385 -6.93 -7.30 4.87
C MET A 385 -6.49 -8.77 4.70
N THR A 386 -5.86 -9.17 3.59
CA THR A 386 -5.15 -10.45 3.47
C THR A 386 -3.85 -10.54 4.26
N ALA A 387 -3.26 -9.41 4.67
CA ALA A 387 -1.93 -9.38 5.32
C ALA A 387 -1.95 -9.53 6.84
N MET A 388 -3.13 -9.76 7.40
CA MET A 388 -3.40 -9.96 8.82
C MET A 388 -4.66 -10.82 8.95
N SER A 389 -4.88 -11.46 10.09
CA SER A 389 -6.16 -12.11 10.46
C SER A 389 -7.04 -11.17 11.29
N LEU A 390 -8.35 -11.37 11.36
CA LEU A 390 -9.25 -11.50 10.18
C LEU A 390 -10.34 -10.41 10.09
N ASP A 391 -10.27 -9.50 11.02
CA ASP A 391 -11.37 -8.80 11.60
C ASP A 391 -11.47 -7.30 11.10
N GLY A 392 -12.09 -6.91 9.95
CA GLY A 392 -12.25 -5.48 9.45
C GLY A 392 -13.57 -4.97 8.77
N LYS A 393 -14.30 -3.94 9.31
CA LYS A 393 -15.60 -3.33 8.85
C LYS A 393 -15.90 -1.87 9.41
N ALA A 394 -15.85 -0.81 8.59
CA ALA A 394 -16.47 0.54 8.64
C ALA A 394 -16.25 1.28 7.27
N PHE A 395 -17.17 2.12 6.75
CA PHE A 395 -17.30 2.35 5.28
C PHE A 395 -17.79 3.73 4.77
N THR A 396 -17.55 3.97 3.48
CA THR A 396 -18.09 5.02 2.57
C THR A 396 -19.37 4.58 1.84
N ILE A 397 -20.01 5.45 1.02
CA ILE A 397 -21.01 5.03 0.01
C ILE A 397 -20.28 4.54 -1.24
N PRO A 398 -20.35 3.24 -1.62
CA PRO A 398 -19.49 2.74 -2.69
C PRO A 398 -20.22 2.66 -4.03
N GLY A 399 -19.50 2.81 -5.15
CA GLY A 399 -20.04 2.72 -6.51
C GLY A 399 -20.71 1.38 -6.83
N TRP A 400 -20.30 0.28 -6.17
CA TRP A 400 -20.98 -1.02 -6.32
C TRP A 400 -22.41 -1.01 -5.74
N SER A 401 -22.73 -0.09 -4.81
CA SER A 401 -24.06 0.00 -4.20
C SER A 401 -25.14 0.62 -5.12
N ARG A 402 -24.73 1.30 -6.20
CA ARG A 402 -25.61 1.95 -7.19
C ARG A 402 -26.67 2.87 -6.54
N ASP A 403 -26.21 3.73 -5.62
CA ASP A 403 -27.03 4.67 -4.83
C ASP A 403 -28.16 4.01 -4.00
N GLN A 404 -28.13 2.68 -3.79
CA GLN A 404 -29.05 2.03 -2.86
C GLN A 404 -28.58 2.25 -1.42
N PHE A 405 -29.20 3.20 -0.73
CA PHE A 405 -29.03 3.38 0.72
C PHE A 405 -30.32 3.89 1.37
N THR A 406 -30.41 3.74 2.69
CA THR A 406 -31.44 4.36 3.53
C THR A 406 -30.79 5.08 4.70
N LEU A 407 -31.36 6.23 5.08
CA LEU A 407 -30.88 7.07 6.18
C LEU A 407 -32.00 7.19 7.22
N GLU A 408 -31.68 6.91 8.47
CA GLU A 408 -32.63 6.98 9.60
C GLU A 408 -32.06 7.86 10.72
N PRO A 409 -32.78 8.89 11.21
CA PRO A 409 -34.12 9.31 10.79
C PRO A 409 -34.19 9.82 9.34
N LYS A 410 -35.33 9.68 8.67
CA LYS A 410 -35.42 10.04 7.24
C LYS A 410 -35.21 11.55 7.03
N PRO A 411 -34.31 11.98 6.13
CA PRO A 411 -34.08 13.39 5.85
C PRO A 411 -35.30 14.06 5.20
N SER A 412 -35.55 15.32 5.54
CA SER A 412 -36.54 16.15 4.85
C SER A 412 -36.08 16.49 3.43
N GLU A 413 -37.01 16.71 2.50
CA GLU A 413 -36.67 17.04 1.11
C GLU A 413 -35.72 18.25 1.03
N GLY A 414 -34.69 18.14 0.20
CA GLY A 414 -33.64 19.15 0.04
C GLY A 414 -32.59 19.21 1.17
N SER A 415 -32.68 18.40 2.24
CA SER A 415 -31.65 18.36 3.29
C SER A 415 -30.48 17.41 3.03
N VAL A 416 -30.51 16.67 1.91
CA VAL A 416 -29.48 15.71 1.51
C VAL A 416 -29.24 15.81 0.01
N HIS A 417 -27.97 15.77 -0.39
CA HIS A 417 -27.54 15.87 -1.79
C HIS A 417 -26.53 14.77 -2.12
N SER A 418 -26.66 14.13 -3.29
CA SER A 418 -25.61 13.25 -3.84
C SER A 418 -24.84 14.00 -4.93
N GLN A 419 -23.51 14.01 -4.84
CA GLN A 419 -22.63 14.54 -5.89
C GLN A 419 -21.36 13.68 -5.96
N LYS A 420 -20.99 13.22 -7.16
CA LYS A 420 -19.82 12.33 -7.38
C LYS A 420 -19.77 11.13 -6.42
N GLY A 421 -20.93 10.49 -6.19
CA GLY A 421 -21.09 9.34 -5.29
C GLY A 421 -21.03 9.65 -3.79
N TYR A 422 -20.78 10.91 -3.38
CA TYR A 422 -20.82 11.32 -1.98
C TYR A 422 -22.21 11.78 -1.56
N LEU A 423 -22.73 11.14 -0.51
CA LEU A 423 -23.93 11.59 0.19
C LEU A 423 -23.59 12.71 1.18
N THR A 424 -24.03 13.93 0.91
CA THR A 424 -23.81 15.10 1.76
C THR A 424 -25.06 15.39 2.59
N LEU A 425 -24.93 15.44 3.90
CA LEU A 425 -26.00 15.76 4.85
C LEU A 425 -25.97 17.26 5.20
N GLY A 426 -27.10 17.95 5.08
CA GLY A 426 -27.20 19.39 5.35
C GLY A 426 -27.09 19.73 6.84
N PRO A 427 -26.56 20.91 7.22
CA PRO A 427 -26.34 21.29 8.63
C PRO A 427 -27.57 21.22 9.53
N ALA A 428 -28.77 21.49 8.99
CA ALA A 428 -30.02 21.38 9.73
C ALA A 428 -30.38 19.92 10.05
N TYR A 429 -30.05 18.98 9.16
CA TYR A 429 -30.27 17.55 9.40
C TYR A 429 -29.32 17.02 10.47
N THR A 430 -28.02 17.33 10.39
CA THR A 430 -27.02 16.83 11.34
C THR A 430 -27.16 17.45 12.73
N ALA A 431 -27.61 18.71 12.83
CA ALA A 431 -27.93 19.34 14.11
C ALA A 431 -29.18 18.72 14.79
N ALA A 432 -30.18 18.31 14.01
CA ALA A 432 -31.39 17.67 14.53
C ALA A 432 -31.20 16.17 14.82
N ASN A 433 -30.30 15.50 14.08
CA ASN A 433 -30.05 14.06 14.15
C ASN A 433 -28.55 13.81 14.43
N PRO A 434 -28.05 14.14 15.65
CA PRO A 434 -26.64 13.93 16.02
C PRO A 434 -26.25 12.45 16.10
N VAL A 435 -27.25 11.56 16.16
CA VAL A 435 -27.11 10.12 15.93
C VAL A 435 -28.04 9.76 14.77
N PHE A 436 -27.48 9.15 13.73
CA PHE A 436 -28.23 8.64 12.58
C PHE A 436 -27.62 7.31 12.12
N SER A 437 -28.43 6.49 11.45
CA SER A 437 -28.03 5.22 10.84
C SER A 437 -28.05 5.36 9.33
N LEU A 438 -27.02 4.83 8.66
CA LEU A 438 -26.92 4.72 7.21
C LEU A 438 -26.83 3.24 6.86
N THR A 439 -27.85 2.71 6.18
CA THR A 439 -27.85 1.32 5.69
C THR A 439 -27.62 1.31 4.19
N ILE A 440 -26.58 0.61 3.74
CA ILE A 440 -26.21 0.48 2.32
C ILE A 440 -26.82 -0.81 1.77
N GLY A 441 -27.45 -0.72 0.61
CA GLY A 441 -28.10 -1.82 -0.11
C GLY A 441 -27.21 -2.42 -1.20
N ASN A 442 -27.83 -3.16 -2.13
CA ASN A 442 -27.18 -3.83 -3.27
C ASN A 442 -25.94 -4.70 -2.92
N PHE A 443 -25.97 -5.42 -1.79
CA PHE A 443 -25.00 -6.47 -1.46
C PHE A 443 -25.16 -7.75 -2.30
N THR A 444 -25.92 -7.72 -3.40
CA THR A 444 -26.17 -8.85 -4.29
C THR A 444 -24.86 -9.40 -4.88
N PRO A 445 -24.66 -10.73 -4.93
CA PRO A 445 -23.51 -11.34 -5.60
C PRO A 445 -23.50 -11.00 -7.09
N ARG A 446 -22.31 -10.77 -7.65
CA ARG A 446 -22.13 -10.39 -9.06
C ARG A 446 -20.92 -11.06 -9.68
N TYR A 447 -21.03 -11.37 -10.97
CA TYR A 447 -19.89 -11.72 -11.82
C TYR A 447 -19.17 -10.44 -12.28
N ILE A 448 -17.84 -10.44 -12.21
CA ILE A 448 -16.97 -9.39 -12.73
C ILE A 448 -16.06 -10.03 -13.78
N ALA A 449 -15.95 -9.41 -14.95
CA ALA A 449 -14.98 -9.74 -15.98
C ALA A 449 -13.87 -8.66 -16.03
N PRO A 450 -12.60 -9.02 -16.29
CA PRO A 450 -11.54 -8.04 -16.47
C PRO A 450 -11.71 -7.26 -17.78
N HIS A 451 -11.01 -6.12 -17.92
CA HIS A 451 -11.04 -5.34 -19.15
C HIS A 451 -10.52 -6.18 -20.34
N PRO A 452 -11.14 -6.15 -21.54
CA PRO A 452 -10.78 -7.05 -22.65
C PRO A 452 -9.30 -7.02 -23.05
N TYR A 453 -8.62 -5.88 -22.93
CA TYR A 453 -7.19 -5.75 -23.27
C TYR A 453 -6.24 -6.45 -22.28
N THR A 454 -6.73 -6.99 -21.16
CA THR A 454 -5.97 -7.93 -20.34
C THR A 454 -5.76 -9.28 -21.03
N ASN A 455 -6.55 -9.56 -22.08
CA ASN A 455 -6.66 -10.86 -22.76
C ASN A 455 -7.04 -12.03 -21.82
N GLN A 456 -7.56 -11.74 -20.63
CA GLN A 456 -8.03 -12.76 -19.68
C GLN A 456 -9.50 -13.07 -19.92
N HIS A 457 -9.78 -14.26 -20.47
CA HIS A 457 -11.15 -14.76 -20.61
C HIS A 457 -11.61 -15.43 -19.30
N THR A 458 -11.77 -14.63 -18.24
CA THR A 458 -12.13 -15.09 -16.89
C THR A 458 -13.34 -14.37 -16.30
N LEU A 459 -14.00 -15.01 -15.33
CA LEU A 459 -14.99 -14.43 -14.43
C LEU A 459 -14.53 -14.55 -12.97
N THR A 460 -14.86 -13.53 -12.19
CA THR A 460 -14.63 -13.44 -10.74
C THR A 460 -15.95 -13.18 -10.03
N LEU A 461 -16.15 -13.73 -8.83
CA LEU A 461 -17.30 -13.39 -7.98
C LEU A 461 -16.97 -12.23 -7.03
N ALA A 462 -17.97 -11.36 -6.80
CA ALA A 462 -17.89 -10.31 -5.80
C ALA A 462 -19.24 -10.08 -5.09
N ARG A 463 -19.19 -9.62 -3.84
CA ARG A 463 -20.37 -9.27 -3.02
C ARG A 463 -20.05 -8.05 -2.16
N GLY A 464 -20.76 -6.94 -2.36
CA GLY A 464 -20.34 -5.66 -1.79
C GLY A 464 -18.93 -5.27 -2.28
N PRO A 465 -18.00 -4.85 -1.40
CA PRO A 465 -16.60 -4.59 -1.77
C PRO A 465 -15.72 -5.85 -1.85
N LEU A 466 -16.25 -7.00 -1.42
CA LEU A 466 -15.49 -8.22 -1.26
C LEU A 466 -15.38 -8.93 -2.61
N VAL A 467 -14.17 -9.12 -3.09
CA VAL A 467 -13.82 -10.11 -4.12
C VAL A 467 -13.77 -11.48 -3.46
N TYR A 468 -14.16 -12.51 -4.19
CA TYR A 468 -14.18 -13.89 -3.70
C TYR A 468 -13.13 -14.73 -4.44
N CYS A 469 -12.62 -15.75 -3.75
CA CYS A 469 -11.80 -16.81 -4.32
C CYS A 469 -12.43 -18.18 -4.04
N ILE A 470 -12.03 -19.17 -4.83
CA ILE A 470 -12.29 -20.58 -4.59
C ILE A 470 -11.01 -21.22 -4.03
N GLU A 471 -11.13 -22.08 -3.01
CA GLU A 471 -10.01 -22.78 -2.37
C GLU A 471 -10.26 -24.29 -2.29
N ASP A 472 -9.23 -25.13 -2.39
CA ASP A 472 -9.39 -26.60 -2.28
C ASP A 472 -9.84 -27.08 -0.90
N SER A 473 -9.60 -26.27 0.15
CA SER A 473 -10.13 -26.51 1.50
C SER A 473 -11.66 -26.61 1.56
N ASP A 474 -12.38 -25.85 0.72
CA ASP A 474 -13.84 -25.91 0.60
C ASP A 474 -14.31 -26.75 -0.61
N ASN A 475 -13.39 -27.16 -1.49
CA ASN A 475 -13.68 -27.78 -2.78
C ASN A 475 -12.81 -29.03 -2.99
N ALA A 476 -13.04 -30.07 -2.19
CA ALA A 476 -12.25 -31.31 -2.16
C ALA A 476 -12.24 -32.13 -3.48
N TRP A 477 -12.91 -31.65 -4.53
CA TRP A 477 -12.90 -32.22 -5.88
C TRP A 477 -11.79 -31.62 -6.79
N GLU A 478 -11.02 -30.65 -6.28
CA GLU A 478 -9.96 -29.92 -6.96
C GLU A 478 -8.58 -30.59 -6.81
N ASP A 479 -7.79 -30.66 -7.90
CA ASP A 479 -6.45 -31.28 -7.93
C ASP A 479 -5.38 -30.55 -8.77
N ASN A 480 -5.72 -29.48 -9.51
CA ASN A 480 -4.86 -28.80 -10.48
C ASN A 480 -4.94 -27.24 -10.39
N HIS A 481 -5.01 -26.68 -9.19
CA HIS A 481 -5.05 -25.23 -8.94
C HIS A 481 -6.14 -24.47 -9.72
N PHE A 482 -7.31 -25.09 -9.89
CA PHE A 482 -8.47 -24.61 -10.64
C PHE A 482 -8.16 -24.22 -12.10
N LYS A 483 -7.09 -24.77 -12.69
CA LYS A 483 -6.67 -24.46 -14.07
C LYS A 483 -7.71 -24.89 -15.11
N ASP A 484 -8.41 -25.98 -14.86
CA ASP A 484 -9.41 -26.55 -15.77
C ASP A 484 -10.86 -26.18 -15.39
N VAL A 485 -11.05 -25.18 -14.51
CA VAL A 485 -12.35 -24.81 -13.94
C VAL A 485 -12.86 -23.49 -14.51
N GLY A 486 -14.16 -23.44 -14.79
CA GLY A 486 -14.84 -22.28 -15.37
C GLY A 486 -16.19 -21.96 -14.76
N LEU A 487 -16.66 -20.74 -15.03
CA LEU A 487 -17.94 -20.17 -14.62
C LEU A 487 -18.71 -19.69 -15.86
N LYS A 488 -20.02 -19.88 -15.86
CA LYS A 488 -20.94 -19.26 -16.84
C LYS A 488 -21.53 -17.99 -16.23
N ALA A 489 -21.58 -16.90 -16.99
CA ALA A 489 -22.22 -15.68 -16.53
C ALA A 489 -23.73 -15.92 -16.36
N GLY A 490 -24.30 -15.50 -15.22
CA GLY A 490 -25.73 -15.64 -14.94
C GLY A 490 -26.14 -16.97 -14.29
N SER A 491 -25.20 -17.85 -13.94
CA SER A 491 -25.47 -18.99 -13.06
C SER A 491 -25.97 -18.51 -11.69
N THR A 492 -26.88 -19.28 -11.07
CA THR A 492 -27.48 -18.91 -9.79
C THR A 492 -26.41 -18.95 -8.69
N ILE A 493 -26.35 -17.89 -7.88
CA ILE A 493 -25.46 -17.80 -6.73
C ILE A 493 -26.32 -17.88 -5.46
N VAL A 494 -25.99 -18.81 -4.57
CA VAL A 494 -26.62 -18.97 -3.25
C VAL A 494 -25.67 -18.41 -2.18
N GLU A 495 -26.19 -17.56 -1.30
CA GLU A 495 -25.45 -17.09 -0.12
C GLU A 495 -25.62 -18.06 1.05
N GLU A 496 -24.52 -18.42 1.68
CA GLU A 496 -24.51 -19.20 2.92
C GLU A 496 -23.77 -18.42 4.01
N ARG A 497 -24.38 -18.25 5.18
CA ARG A 497 -23.71 -17.61 6.33
C ARG A 497 -22.98 -18.68 7.13
N LEU A 498 -21.67 -18.53 7.25
CA LEU A 498 -20.76 -19.45 7.92
C LEU A 498 -19.97 -18.73 9.02
N CYS A 499 -19.45 -19.50 9.97
CA CYS A 499 -18.56 -19.01 11.02
C CYS A 499 -17.16 -19.57 10.78
N ILE A 500 -16.13 -18.78 11.06
CA ILE A 500 -14.74 -19.25 10.95
C ILE A 500 -14.45 -20.25 12.07
N SER A 501 -13.86 -21.39 11.74
CA SER A 501 -13.54 -22.44 12.72
C SER A 501 -12.61 -21.89 13.81
N GLY A 502 -13.07 -21.92 15.06
CA GLY A 502 -12.32 -21.44 16.22
C GLY A 502 -12.49 -19.97 16.58
N THR A 503 -13.38 -19.22 15.92
CA THR A 503 -13.74 -17.84 16.29
C THR A 503 -15.26 -17.64 16.26
N ASP A 504 -15.74 -16.51 16.80
CA ASP A 504 -17.14 -16.06 16.68
C ASP A 504 -17.38 -15.20 15.40
N GLU A 505 -16.45 -15.24 14.43
CA GLU A 505 -16.51 -14.37 13.24
C GLU A 505 -17.35 -14.98 12.12
N GLU A 506 -18.44 -14.31 11.76
CA GLU A 506 -19.29 -14.68 10.63
C GLU A 506 -18.80 -14.10 9.29
N TYR A 507 -18.78 -14.96 8.26
CA TYR A 507 -18.63 -14.59 6.86
C TYR A 507 -19.79 -15.11 6.01
N ILE A 508 -19.86 -14.65 4.76
CA ILE A 508 -20.80 -15.17 3.77
C ILE A 508 -19.97 -15.90 2.72
N ALA A 509 -20.29 -17.17 2.48
CA ALA A 509 -19.82 -17.94 1.34
C ALA A 509 -20.80 -17.81 0.18
N LEU A 510 -20.30 -17.97 -1.04
CA LEU A 510 -21.10 -18.01 -2.26
C LEU A 510 -20.99 -19.40 -2.89
N ARG A 511 -22.12 -20.08 -3.06
CA ARG A 511 -22.19 -21.33 -3.82
C ARG A 511 -22.72 -21.05 -5.22
N THR A 512 -22.07 -21.57 -6.25
CA THR A 512 -22.54 -21.50 -7.63
C THR A 512 -22.05 -22.73 -8.40
N SER A 513 -22.68 -23.03 -9.53
CA SER A 513 -22.19 -24.05 -10.45
C SER A 513 -20.84 -23.64 -11.04
N CYS A 514 -19.87 -24.55 -10.96
CA CYS A 514 -18.62 -24.52 -11.70
C CYS A 514 -18.65 -25.63 -12.75
N TRP A 515 -17.97 -25.42 -13.88
CA TRP A 515 -17.81 -26.44 -14.91
C TRP A 515 -16.34 -26.82 -15.02
N TRP A 516 -16.07 -28.11 -15.16
CA TRP A 516 -14.74 -28.67 -15.35
C TRP A 516 -14.50 -29.02 -16.83
N ARG A 517 -13.30 -28.71 -17.33
CA ARG A 517 -12.87 -29.04 -18.69
C ARG A 517 -12.43 -30.49 -18.78
N SER A 518 -13.12 -31.29 -19.61
CA SER A 518 -12.83 -32.73 -19.76
C SER A 518 -11.66 -33.04 -20.71
N SER A 519 -10.57 -32.27 -20.67
CA SER A 519 -9.44 -32.44 -21.61
C SER A 519 -8.33 -33.33 -21.08
N LYS A 520 -8.26 -34.57 -21.59
CA LYS A 520 -6.99 -35.31 -21.67
C LYS A 520 -6.28 -34.93 -22.96
N TYR A 521 -5.46 -33.89 -22.91
CA TYR A 521 -4.55 -33.59 -24.02
C TYR A 521 -3.50 -34.70 -24.13
N ASP A 522 -3.26 -35.17 -25.35
CA ASP A 522 -2.18 -36.10 -25.62
C ASP A 522 -0.85 -35.33 -25.71
N GLU A 523 -0.06 -35.37 -24.64
CA GLU A 523 1.24 -34.70 -24.57
C GLU A 523 2.24 -35.18 -25.63
N THR A 524 2.01 -36.34 -26.28
CA THR A 524 2.90 -36.83 -27.34
C THR A 524 2.86 -36.00 -28.63
N VAL A 525 1.88 -35.10 -28.76
CA VAL A 525 1.72 -34.19 -29.93
C VAL A 525 2.34 -32.81 -29.69
N SER A 526 3.17 -32.64 -28.65
CA SER A 526 3.70 -31.34 -28.20
C SER A 526 4.84 -30.74 -29.06
N THR A 527 4.81 -30.90 -30.38
CA THR A 527 5.79 -30.29 -31.30
C THR A 527 5.20 -29.06 -32.01
N PRO A 528 5.95 -27.94 -32.12
CA PRO A 528 5.46 -26.75 -32.82
C PRO A 528 5.09 -27.03 -34.27
N GLY A 529 3.89 -26.59 -34.69
CA GLY A 529 3.42 -26.67 -36.08
C GLY A 529 2.38 -27.76 -36.38
N PHE A 530 1.99 -28.58 -35.40
CA PHE A 530 0.90 -29.55 -35.56
C PHE A 530 -0.44 -29.01 -35.05
N VAL A 531 -1.54 -29.47 -35.66
CA VAL A 531 -2.91 -29.19 -35.18
C VAL A 531 -3.21 -30.15 -34.02
N VAL A 532 -3.43 -29.61 -32.82
CA VAL A 532 -3.83 -30.39 -31.66
C VAL A 532 -5.35 -30.60 -31.70
N GLU A 533 -5.80 -31.73 -32.23
CA GLU A 533 -7.22 -32.13 -32.22
C GLU A 533 -7.63 -32.64 -30.82
N GLY A 534 -8.03 -31.72 -29.94
CA GLY A 534 -8.59 -32.06 -28.63
C GLY A 534 -10.00 -32.66 -28.75
N LYS A 535 -10.14 -33.97 -28.59
CA LYS A 535 -11.46 -34.60 -28.34
C LYS A 535 -11.94 -34.24 -26.93
N GLY A 536 -13.07 -33.55 -26.83
CA GLY A 536 -13.72 -33.24 -25.54
C GLY A 536 -13.23 -31.97 -24.84
N SER A 537 -12.93 -30.90 -25.58
CA SER A 537 -12.57 -29.58 -25.03
C SER A 537 -13.76 -28.78 -24.46
N GLY A 538 -14.83 -29.47 -24.04
CA GLY A 538 -16.02 -28.89 -23.43
C GLY A 538 -15.89 -28.69 -21.92
N PHE A 539 -16.73 -27.79 -21.40
CA PHE A 539 -16.90 -27.52 -19.97
C PHE A 539 -18.20 -28.21 -19.53
N ASP A 540 -18.12 -29.54 -19.48
CA ASP A 540 -19.28 -30.43 -19.59
C ASP A 540 -19.63 -31.13 -18.25
N ASP A 541 -18.68 -31.21 -17.31
CA ASP A 541 -18.89 -31.75 -15.96
C ASP A 541 -19.22 -30.61 -14.99
N GLU A 542 -20.44 -30.58 -14.45
CA GLU A 542 -20.92 -29.54 -13.53
C GLU A 542 -20.75 -29.97 -12.07
N ARG A 543 -20.10 -29.12 -11.28
CA ARG A 543 -19.83 -29.32 -9.86
C ARG A 543 -20.23 -28.08 -9.07
N GLU A 544 -20.65 -28.25 -7.81
CA GLU A 544 -20.85 -27.10 -6.92
C GLU A 544 -19.49 -26.54 -6.49
N GLY A 545 -19.27 -25.25 -6.75
CA GLY A 545 -18.13 -24.49 -6.26
C GLY A 545 -18.49 -23.63 -5.07
N VAL A 546 -17.70 -23.74 -4.00
CA VAL A 546 -17.81 -22.95 -2.77
C VAL A 546 -16.76 -21.85 -2.80
N PHE A 547 -17.21 -20.60 -2.84
CA PHE A 547 -16.36 -19.42 -2.88
C PHE A 547 -16.44 -18.66 -1.56
N VAL A 548 -15.31 -18.05 -1.19
CA VAL A 548 -15.13 -17.35 0.07
C VAL A 548 -14.53 -15.96 -0.17
N PRO A 549 -14.73 -14.98 0.74
CA PRO A 549 -14.06 -13.69 0.62
C PRO A 549 -12.54 -13.85 0.49
N TYR A 550 -11.92 -13.15 -0.47
CA TYR A 550 -10.50 -13.25 -0.79
C TYR A 550 -9.57 -13.04 0.42
N TYR A 551 -10.01 -12.25 1.39
CA TYR A 551 -9.29 -12.01 2.63
C TYR A 551 -9.18 -13.24 3.55
N LEU A 552 -10.04 -14.26 3.41
CA LEU A 552 -10.01 -15.52 4.18
C LEU A 552 -8.98 -16.54 3.67
N ARG A 553 -8.42 -16.33 2.47
CA ARG A 553 -7.58 -17.34 1.80
C ARG A 553 -6.40 -17.80 2.64
N ALA A 554 -5.96 -19.05 2.44
CA ALA A 554 -4.82 -19.68 3.10
C ALA A 554 -4.88 -19.77 4.64
N ASN A 555 -6.05 -19.54 5.27
CA ASN A 555 -6.22 -19.63 6.73
C ASN A 555 -6.88 -20.94 7.22
N ARG A 556 -7.23 -21.88 6.30
CA ARG A 556 -8.13 -23.02 6.60
C ARG A 556 -7.59 -24.39 6.19
N GLY A 557 -6.29 -24.49 5.91
CA GLY A 557 -5.64 -25.72 5.46
C GLY A 557 -5.80 -25.97 3.95
N GLY A 558 -5.81 -27.24 3.54
CA GLY A 558 -5.76 -27.65 2.14
C GLY A 558 -4.32 -27.79 1.59
N ASN A 559 -4.20 -28.02 0.29
CA ASN A 559 -2.94 -28.08 -0.45
C ASN A 559 -2.48 -26.68 -0.92
N GLY A 560 -3.28 -25.63 -0.65
CA GLY A 560 -2.98 -24.25 -1.05
C GLY A 560 -3.37 -23.94 -2.49
N HIS A 561 -4.35 -24.66 -3.04
CA HIS A 561 -4.89 -24.38 -4.37
C HIS A 561 -5.95 -23.27 -4.24
N MET A 562 -5.81 -22.17 -5.00
CA MET A 562 -6.72 -21.03 -4.91
C MET A 562 -6.77 -20.23 -6.21
N LYS A 563 -7.98 -19.85 -6.66
CA LYS A 563 -8.14 -18.88 -7.75
C LYS A 563 -9.19 -17.80 -7.46
N VAL A 564 -8.98 -16.64 -8.06
CA VAL A 564 -9.93 -15.50 -8.08
C VAL A 564 -10.69 -15.47 -9.41
N GLY A 565 -9.98 -15.50 -10.53
CA GLY A 565 -10.58 -15.58 -11.86
C GLY A 565 -10.59 -17.02 -12.39
N LEU A 566 -11.79 -17.57 -12.60
CA LEU A 566 -11.99 -18.86 -13.28
C LEU A 566 -12.31 -18.64 -14.75
N HIS A 567 -12.13 -19.64 -15.61
CA HIS A 567 -12.40 -19.48 -17.04
C HIS A 567 -13.85 -19.04 -17.30
N HIS A 568 -14.03 -17.99 -18.11
CA HIS A 568 -15.36 -17.63 -18.57
C HIS A 568 -15.80 -18.67 -19.61
N VAL A 569 -16.84 -19.43 -19.28
CA VAL A 569 -17.46 -20.41 -20.17
C VAL A 569 -18.62 -19.72 -20.88
N GLN A 570 -18.61 -19.72 -22.21
CA GLN A 570 -19.76 -19.25 -22.99
C GLN A 570 -20.85 -20.33 -22.96
N GLY A 571 -22.11 -19.89 -22.80
CA GLY A 571 -23.28 -20.77 -22.70
C GLY A 571 -23.81 -21.23 -24.05
#